data_AF-A0A811VJ88-F1
#
_entry.id   AF-A0A811VJ88-F1
#
_cell.length_a   1.000
_cell.length_b   1.000
_cell.length_c   1.000
_cell.angle_alpha   90.00
_cell.angle_beta   90.00
_cell.angle_gamma   90.00
#
_symmetry.space_group_name_H-M   'P 1'
#
loop_
_entity.id
_entity.type
_entity.pdbx_description
1 polymer ?
#
loop_
_entity_poly.entity_id
_entity_poly.type
_entity_poly.pdbx_seq_one_letter_code
_entity_poly.pdbx_strand_id
1 'polypeptide(L)'
;MMQSREEPNHRILETISTHLGEGWKHVMRELGLSEGQIEQAVIDHQMHGGIKEVIYQLLLLWIRDADDNVATLGHITSLLWELNHRDCVQRMKLVYKSEGEKRKPSS
;
A
#
# COMPACT_ATOMS: atom_id res chain seq x y z
N MET A 1 -2.41 11.14 8.67
CA MET A 1 -2.08 10.13 7.64
C MET A 1 -2.82 10.42 6.34
N MET A 2 -4.15 10.54 6.33
CA MET A 2 -4.96 10.81 5.12
C MET A 2 -4.61 12.10 4.35
N GLN A 3 -4.01 13.09 5.01
CA GLN A 3 -3.56 14.34 4.36
C GLN A 3 -2.05 14.33 4.03
N SER A 4 -1.36 13.19 4.24
CA SER A 4 0.07 13.08 3.99
C SER A 4 0.35 13.15 2.49
N ARG A 5 1.28 14.02 2.10
CA ARG A 5 1.80 14.11 0.72
C ARG A 5 3.08 13.30 0.52
N GLU A 6 3.60 12.68 1.57
CA GLU A 6 4.77 11.80 1.48
C GLU A 6 4.40 10.51 0.76
N GLU A 7 5.32 9.97 -0.05
CA GLU A 7 5.21 8.61 -0.56
C GLU A 7 5.21 7.59 0.60
N PRO A 8 4.40 6.52 0.52
CA PRO A 8 4.40 5.46 1.51
C PRO A 8 5.74 4.71 1.46
N ASN A 9 6.44 4.67 2.59
CA ASN A 9 7.70 3.95 2.69
C ASN A 9 7.52 2.42 2.70
N HIS A 10 8.62 1.68 2.54
CA HIS A 10 8.62 0.21 2.50
C HIS A 10 7.89 -0.46 3.67
N ARG A 11 7.97 0.08 4.90
CA ARG A 11 7.28 -0.51 6.06
C ARG A 11 5.76 -0.35 5.95
N ILE A 12 5.29 0.78 5.43
CA ILE A 12 3.86 0.96 5.15
C ILE A 12 3.41 -0.02 4.06
N LEU A 13 4.17 -0.16 2.98
CA LEU A 13 3.84 -1.10 1.89
C LEU A 13 3.81 -2.55 2.39
N GLU A 14 4.78 -2.94 3.21
CA GLU A 14 4.80 -4.27 3.85
C GLU A 14 3.55 -4.47 4.72
N THR A 15 3.14 -3.44 5.47
CA THR A 15 1.93 -3.49 6.31
C THR A 15 0.68 -3.68 5.46
N ILE A 16 0.54 -2.94 4.36
CA ILE A 16 -0.61 -3.08 3.45
C ILE A 16 -0.59 -4.48 2.82
N SER A 17 0.52 -4.89 2.24
CA SER A 17 0.63 -6.21 1.58
C SER A 17 0.30 -7.39 2.51
N THR A 18 0.62 -7.26 3.80
CA THR A 18 0.36 -8.30 4.81
C THR A 18 -1.09 -8.30 5.30
N HIS A 19 -1.75 -7.15 5.34
CA HIS A 19 -3.04 -6.98 6.05
C HIS A 19 -4.21 -6.52 5.19
N LEU A 20 -3.99 -6.28 3.90
CA LEU A 20 -5.05 -5.89 2.99
C LEU A 20 -6.09 -7.01 2.81
N GLY A 21 -5.60 -8.26 2.67
CA GLY A 21 -6.44 -9.46 2.64
C GLY A 21 -7.38 -9.52 1.44
N GLU A 22 -8.60 -9.99 1.67
CA GLU A 22 -9.66 -10.06 0.65
C GLU A 22 -9.96 -8.67 0.07
N GLY A 23 -10.37 -8.59 -1.21
CA GLY A 23 -10.69 -7.33 -1.88
C GLY A 23 -9.47 -6.59 -2.45
N TRP A 24 -8.25 -7.09 -2.25
CA TRP A 24 -7.02 -6.46 -2.73
C TRP A 24 -7.04 -6.14 -4.24
N LYS A 25 -7.61 -7.02 -5.08
CA LYS A 25 -7.73 -6.77 -6.53
C LYS A 25 -8.54 -5.53 -6.84
N HIS A 26 -9.63 -5.30 -6.09
CA HIS A 26 -10.44 -4.10 -6.26
C HIS A 26 -9.65 -2.86 -5.88
N VAL A 27 -8.90 -2.89 -4.78
CA VAL A 27 -8.01 -1.79 -4.39
C VAL A 27 -6.98 -1.49 -5.49
N MET A 28 -6.34 -2.51 -6.07
CA MET A 28 -5.36 -2.31 -7.14
C MET A 28 -5.96 -1.62 -8.38
N ARG A 29 -7.21 -1.96 -8.74
CA ARG A 29 -7.93 -1.28 -9.83
C ARG A 29 -8.23 0.17 -9.52
N GLU A 30 -8.67 0.46 -8.29
CA GLU A 30 -8.94 1.84 -7.87
C GLU A 30 -7.65 2.68 -7.77
N LEU A 31 -6.49 2.03 -7.60
CA LEU A 31 -5.17 2.66 -7.74
C LEU A 31 -4.73 2.86 -9.20
N GLY A 32 -5.57 2.48 -10.18
CA GLY A 32 -5.33 2.67 -11.61
C GLY A 32 -4.61 1.53 -12.31
N LEU A 33 -4.37 0.40 -11.63
CA LEU A 33 -3.75 -0.76 -12.26
C LEU A 33 -4.77 -1.54 -13.11
N SER A 34 -4.39 -1.84 -14.35
CA SER A 34 -5.22 -2.63 -15.27
C SER A 34 -5.30 -4.11 -14.88
N GLU A 35 -6.36 -4.80 -15.33
CA GLU A 35 -6.48 -6.26 -15.12
C GLU A 35 -5.25 -7.01 -15.63
N GLY A 36 -4.69 -6.62 -16.78
CA GLY A 36 -3.49 -7.25 -17.33
C GLY A 36 -2.26 -7.12 -16.42
N GLN A 37 -2.06 -5.95 -15.80
CA GLN A 37 -0.99 -5.77 -14.82
C GLN A 37 -1.21 -6.63 -13.57
N ILE A 38 -2.45 -6.71 -13.08
CA ILE A 38 -2.80 -7.52 -11.91
C ILE A 38 -2.60 -9.02 -12.18
N GLU A 39 -3.05 -9.51 -13.32
CA GLU A 39 -2.89 -10.91 -13.73
C GLU A 39 -1.42 -11.28 -13.93
N GLN A 40 -0.64 -10.41 -14.58
CA GLN A 40 0.78 -10.63 -14.78
C GLN A 40 1.52 -10.73 -13.44
N ALA A 41 1.24 -9.83 -12.49
CA ALA A 41 1.85 -9.89 -11.17
C ALA A 41 1.48 -11.16 -10.39
N VAL A 42 0.24 -11.66 -10.55
CA VAL A 42 -0.18 -12.95 -9.98
C VAL A 42 0.65 -14.09 -10.55
N ILE A 43 0.84 -14.13 -11.87
CA ILE A 43 1.65 -15.16 -12.54
C ILE A 43 3.10 -15.12 -12.06
N ASP A 44 3.69 -13.93 -11.97
CA ASP A 44 5.12 -13.75 -11.70
C ASP A 44 5.49 -14.00 -10.23
N HIS A 45 4.59 -13.67 -9.29
CA HIS A 45 4.97 -13.56 -7.88
C HIS A 45 4.24 -14.52 -6.94
N GLN A 46 3.12 -15.12 -7.36
CA GLN A 46 2.32 -15.97 -6.47
C GLN A 46 3.10 -17.23 -6.03
N MET A 47 3.95 -17.81 -6.89
CA MET A 47 4.69 -19.04 -6.57
C MET A 47 5.80 -18.84 -5.53
N HIS A 48 6.35 -17.62 -5.41
CA HIS A 48 7.52 -17.36 -4.56
C HIS A 48 7.20 -16.64 -3.25
N GLY A 49 6.11 -15.87 -3.19
CA GLY A 49 5.71 -15.15 -1.97
C GLY A 49 4.21 -15.06 -1.73
N GLY A 50 3.41 -15.79 -2.51
CA GLY A 50 1.96 -15.82 -2.39
C GLY A 50 1.30 -14.46 -2.64
N ILE A 51 0.09 -14.28 -2.13
CA ILE A 51 -0.72 -13.07 -2.34
C ILE A 51 -0.05 -11.83 -1.74
N LYS A 52 0.67 -11.96 -0.61
CA LYS A 52 1.39 -10.85 0.01
C LYS A 52 2.38 -10.24 -0.99
N GLU A 53 3.22 -11.07 -1.61
CA GLU A 53 4.23 -10.60 -2.55
C GLU A 53 3.61 -9.97 -3.79
N VAL A 54 2.54 -10.57 -4.32
CA VAL A 54 1.76 -9.99 -5.44
C VAL A 54 1.29 -8.58 -5.10
N ILE A 55 0.68 -8.38 -3.93
CA ILE A 55 0.19 -7.07 -3.49
C ILE A 55 1.37 -6.09 -3.34
N TYR A 56 2.47 -6.52 -2.74
CA TYR A 56 3.64 -5.67 -2.54
C TYR A 56 4.23 -5.18 -3.87
N GLN A 57 4.37 -6.07 -4.85
CA GLN A 57 4.88 -5.72 -6.18
C GLN A 57 3.93 -4.79 -6.94
N LEU A 58 2.62 -4.99 -6.83
CA LEU A 58 1.64 -4.08 -7.42
C LEU A 58 1.64 -2.70 -6.76
N LEU A 59 1.88 -2.61 -5.46
CA LEU A 59 2.03 -1.32 -4.77
C LEU A 59 3.31 -0.59 -5.22
N LEU A 60 4.42 -1.30 -5.43
CA LEU A 60 5.63 -0.70 -6.01
C LEU A 60 5.40 -0.23 -7.44
N LEU A 61 4.68 -1.02 -8.24
CA LEU A 61 4.28 -0.66 -9.59
C LEU A 61 3.43 0.62 -9.60
N TRP A 62 2.43 0.70 -8.72
CA TRP A 62 1.60 1.89 -8.56
C TRP A 62 2.44 3.13 -8.21
N ILE A 63 3.37 3.05 -7.25
CA ILE A 63 4.23 4.19 -6.90
C ILE A 63 5.06 4.66 -8.09
N ARG A 64 5.58 3.72 -8.88
CA ARG A 64 6.45 4.00 -10.03
C ARG A 64 5.69 4.60 -11.21
N ASP A 65 4.47 4.13 -11.45
CA ASP A 65 3.69 4.48 -12.66
C ASP A 65 2.70 5.63 -12.41
N ALA A 66 2.43 6.00 -11.16
CA ALA A 66 1.53 7.10 -10.82
C ALA A 66 2.11 8.46 -11.23
N ASP A 67 1.22 9.37 -11.66
CA ASP A 67 1.57 10.77 -11.92
C ASP A 67 2.15 11.45 -10.66
N ASP A 68 2.93 12.51 -10.87
CA ASP A 68 3.54 13.30 -9.81
C ASP A 68 2.51 13.69 -8.73
N ASN A 69 2.83 13.41 -7.46
CA ASN A 69 2.01 13.68 -6.28
C ASN A 69 0.72 12.84 -6.13
N VAL A 70 0.51 11.79 -6.91
CA VAL A 70 -0.64 10.86 -6.73
C VAL A 70 -0.29 9.73 -5.76
N ALA A 71 0.92 9.17 -5.84
CA ALA A 71 1.40 8.04 -5.03
C ALA A 71 1.69 8.39 -3.56
N THR A 72 0.74 9.04 -2.89
CA THR A 72 0.91 9.53 -1.52
C THR A 72 0.32 8.58 -0.50
N LEU A 73 0.90 8.59 0.70
CA LEU A 73 0.37 7.90 1.86
C LEU A 73 -1.07 8.36 2.17
N GLY A 74 -1.38 9.64 1.95
CA GLY A 74 -2.71 10.19 2.11
C GLY A 74 -3.73 9.54 1.18
N HIS A 75 -3.39 9.44 -0.11
CA HIS A 75 -4.26 8.86 -1.13
C HIS A 75 -4.62 7.40 -0.82
N ILE A 76 -3.63 6.52 -0.66
CA ILE A 76 -3.88 5.11 -0.37
C ILE A 76 -4.58 4.89 0.99
N THR A 77 -4.29 5.74 1.99
CA THR A 77 -5.00 5.66 3.28
C THR A 77 -6.48 5.98 3.12
N SER A 78 -6.81 7.02 2.36
CA SER A 78 -8.20 7.43 2.12
C SER A 78 -8.94 6.38 1.30
N LEU A 79 -8.31 5.84 0.25
CA LEU A 79 -8.90 4.77 -0.56
C LEU A 79 -9.21 3.52 0.29
N LEU A 80 -8.24 3.04 1.07
CA LEU A 80 -8.45 1.88 1.95
C LEU A 80 -9.55 2.13 2.99
N TRP A 81 -9.68 3.37 3.46
CA TRP A 81 -10.75 3.78 4.36
C TRP A 81 -12.12 3.73 3.65
N GLU A 82 -12.22 4.30 2.45
CA GLU A 82 -13.46 4.32 1.65
C GLU A 82 -13.93 2.91 1.27
N LEU A 83 -12.99 2.03 0.89
CA LEU A 83 -13.24 0.63 0.58
C LEU A 83 -13.38 -0.29 1.82
N ASN A 84 -13.50 0.31 3.01
CA ASN A 84 -13.78 -0.36 4.27
C ASN A 84 -12.67 -1.32 4.79
N HIS A 85 -11.42 -1.17 4.33
CA HIS A 85 -10.23 -1.86 4.87
C HIS A 85 -9.70 -1.19 6.16
N ARG A 86 -10.58 -1.01 7.16
CA ARG A 86 -10.30 -0.25 8.39
C ARG A 86 -9.15 -0.84 9.23
N ASP A 87 -9.09 -2.16 9.33
CA ASP A 87 -8.03 -2.86 10.09
C ASP A 87 -6.64 -2.58 9.49
N CYS A 88 -6.53 -2.67 8.15
CA CYS A 88 -5.31 -2.32 7.43
C CYS A 88 -4.87 -0.87 7.72
N VAL A 89 -5.80 0.09 7.64
CA VAL A 89 -5.52 1.51 7.96
C VAL A 89 -5.07 1.69 9.41
N GLN A 90 -5.68 0.97 10.36
CA GLN A 90 -5.30 1.05 11.77
C GLN A 90 -3.88 0.52 11.99
N ARG A 91 -3.48 -0.56 11.31
CA ARG A 91 -2.11 -1.10 11.36
C ARG A 91 -1.12 -0.14 10.72
N MET A 92 -1.44 0.44 9.57
CA MET A 92 -0.63 1.49 8.93
C MET A 92 -0.39 2.66 9.89
N LYS A 93 -1.41 3.09 10.63
CA LYS A 93 -1.31 4.18 11.61
C LYS A 93 -0.34 3.85 12.75
N LEU A 94 -0.30 2.59 13.21
CA LEU A 94 0.66 2.16 14.24
C LEU A 94 2.10 2.22 13.72
N VAL A 95 2.34 1.74 12.49
CA VAL A 95 3.66 1.79 11.86
C VAL A 95 4.09 3.24 11.60
N TYR A 96 3.19 4.08 11.09
CA TYR A 96 3.47 5.51 10.86
C TYR A 96 3.90 6.24 12.14
N LYS A 97 3.22 5.99 13.27
CA LYS A 97 3.60 6.57 14.57
C LYS A 97 4.99 6.12 15.01
N SER A 98 5.27 4.81 14.93
CA SER A 98 6.58 4.24 15.29
C SER A 98 7.71 4.83 14.46
N GLU A 99 7.50 5.04 13.16
CA GLU A 99 8.50 5.66 12.29
C GLU A 99 8.72 7.15 12.62
N GLY A 100 7.66 7.87 12.98
CA GLY A 100 7.76 9.26 13.44
C GLY A 100 8.51 9.42 14.77
N GLU A 101 8.37 8.46 15.69
CA GLU A 101 9.09 8.44 16.96
C GLU A 101 10.59 8.18 16.79
N LYS A 102 10.98 7.28 15.88
CA LYS A 102 12.39 7.01 15.56
C LYS A 102 13.11 8.21 14.92
N ARG A 103 12.37 9.08 14.23
CA ARG A 103 12.92 10.31 13.61
C ARG A 103 13.14 11.44 14.62
N LYS A 104 12.58 11.36 15.83
CA LYS A 104 12.86 12.33 16.89
C LYS A 104 14.20 11.97 17.52
N PRO A 105 15.19 12.88 17.57
CA PRO A 105 16.43 12.60 18.26
C PRO A 105 16.15 12.35 19.74
N SER A 106 16.74 11.29 20.29
CA SER A 106 16.77 11.04 21.73
C SER A 106 17.36 12.29 22.40
N SER A 107 16.54 12.98 23.21
CA SER A 107 17.00 14.09 24.05
C SER A 107 17.95 13.61 25.15
#